data_AF-A0A1J1IY32-F1
#
_entry.id   AF-A0A1J1IY32-F1
#
_cell.length_a   1.000
_cell.length_b   1.000
_cell.length_c   1.000
_cell.angle_alpha   90.00
_cell.angle_beta   90.00
_cell.angle_gamma   90.00
#
_symmetry.space_group_name_H-M   'P 1'
#
loop_
_entity.id
_entity.type
_entity.pdbx_description
1 polymer ?
#
loop_
_entity_poly.entity_id
_entity_poly.type
_entity_poly.pdbx_seq_one_letter_code
_entity_poly.pdbx_strand_id
1 'polypeptide(L)'
;MPLSDLSNSGWCELAYWELNERVGSRVPVEDAAVDVFSEQTRGAGLCIKTLAQQRSTRTPDSVLRTREKIGLGVTLSNESDGVWLYNRSTAPAFAHSSTLCDIDSRTKTVHKVPPGHCLRVFDPLKINESILWPSPIRGFPIGPVDMHSVRISFVKGWGPNYTRQDVTGCPCWLEVLLNRNGLPCR
;
A
#
# COMPACT_ATOMS: atom_id res chain seq x y z
N MET A 1 -31.69 21.71 12.74
CA MET A 1 -30.86 20.50 12.56
C MET A 1 -29.59 20.91 11.84
N PRO A 2 -28.47 21.22 12.51
CA PRO A 2 -27.24 21.53 11.80
C PRO A 2 -26.36 20.28 11.65
N LEU A 3 -26.12 19.91 10.39
CA LEU A 3 -24.85 19.46 9.79
C LEU A 3 -23.88 18.71 10.72
N SER A 4 -23.88 17.37 10.63
CA SER A 4 -22.79 16.52 11.09
C SER A 4 -22.39 15.51 10.01
N ASP A 5 -22.11 16.00 8.80
CA ASP A 5 -21.51 15.24 7.69
C ASP A 5 -20.33 16.02 7.06
N LEU A 6 -19.57 16.76 7.89
CA LEU A 6 -18.32 17.39 7.47
C LEU A 6 -17.15 16.43 7.71
N SER A 7 -16.96 15.54 6.73
CA SER A 7 -15.67 15.04 6.23
C SER A 7 -14.50 14.98 7.24
N ASN A 8 -14.53 14.03 8.18
CA ASN A 8 -13.33 13.63 8.93
C ASN A 8 -12.63 12.43 8.28
N SER A 9 -12.60 12.40 6.94
CA SER A 9 -12.11 11.25 6.20
C SER A 9 -10.87 11.69 5.43
N GLY A 10 -9.69 11.33 5.95
CA GLY A 10 -8.42 11.50 5.27
C GLY A 10 -8.42 10.91 3.86
N TRP A 11 -7.36 11.09 3.07
CA TRP A 11 -7.34 10.57 1.70
C TRP A 11 -7.11 9.05 1.64
N CYS A 12 -6.61 8.44 2.72
CA CYS A 12 -6.52 6.99 2.85
C CYS A 12 -6.56 6.50 4.31
N GLU A 13 -6.73 5.18 4.47
CA GLU A 13 -6.40 4.45 5.69
C GLU A 13 -5.22 3.50 5.43
N LEU A 14 -4.30 3.42 6.38
CA LEU A 14 -3.17 2.49 6.36
C LEU A 14 -3.45 1.28 7.26
N ALA A 15 -3.25 0.08 6.72
CA ALA A 15 -3.27 -1.16 7.50
C ALA A 15 -1.94 -1.89 7.34
N TYR A 16 -1.27 -2.17 8.46
CA TYR A 16 -0.03 -2.93 8.47
C TYR A 16 -0.30 -4.42 8.70
N TRP A 17 0.44 -5.25 7.98
CA TRP A 17 0.24 -6.69 7.95
C TRP A 17 1.57 -7.43 8.02
N GLU A 18 1.50 -8.60 8.63
CA GLU A 18 2.61 -9.52 8.72
C GLU A 18 2.13 -10.91 8.33
N LEU A 19 2.63 -11.38 7.20
CA LEU A 19 2.06 -12.55 6.53
C LEU A 19 0.56 -12.32 6.28
N ASN A 20 -0.31 -13.14 6.85
CA ASN A 20 -1.76 -13.03 6.72
C ASN A 20 -2.44 -12.41 7.95
N GLU A 21 -1.69 -11.87 8.91
CA GLU A 21 -2.22 -11.28 10.15
C GLU A 21 -2.11 -9.76 10.12
N ARG A 22 -3.22 -9.06 10.37
CA ARG A 22 -3.20 -7.60 10.54
C ARG A 22 -2.60 -7.28 11.90
N VAL A 23 -1.62 -6.39 11.92
CA VAL A 23 -0.91 -6.00 13.14
C VAL A 23 -1.26 -4.56 13.48
N GLY A 24 -2.07 -4.43 14.53
CA GLY A 24 -2.61 -3.18 15.03
C GLY A 24 -3.85 -2.65 14.28
N SER A 25 -4.26 -1.44 14.66
CA SER A 25 -5.42 -0.75 14.08
C SER A 25 -5.09 -0.10 12.73
N ARG A 26 -6.14 0.18 11.95
CA ARG A 26 -6.02 1.05 10.79
C ARG A 26 -5.74 2.48 11.23
N VAL A 27 -4.93 3.20 10.46
CA VAL A 27 -4.56 4.59 10.74
C VAL A 27 -5.06 5.46 9.60
N PRO A 28 -6.03 6.38 9.83
CA PRO A 28 -6.45 7.33 8.82
C PRO A 28 -5.33 8.35 8.56
N VAL A 29 -5.23 8.83 7.33
CA VAL A 29 -4.20 9.79 6.90
C VAL A 29 -4.87 11.04 6.36
N GLU A 30 -4.79 12.12 7.13
CA GLU A 30 -5.34 13.43 6.77
C GLU A 30 -4.32 14.30 6.03
N ASP A 31 -3.07 14.29 6.48
CA ASP A 31 -1.97 15.03 5.85
C ASP A 31 -1.71 14.54 4.43
N ALA A 32 -1.33 15.45 3.52
CA ALA A 32 -1.05 15.11 2.12
C ALA A 32 0.06 14.06 1.97
N ALA A 33 0.95 13.91 2.95
CA ALA A 33 1.96 12.87 2.95
C ALA A 33 2.09 12.20 4.33
N VAL A 34 2.45 10.92 4.32
CA VAL A 34 2.65 10.11 5.52
C VAL A 34 3.87 9.20 5.38
N ASP A 35 4.68 9.18 6.43
CA ASP A 35 5.83 8.31 6.52
C ASP A 35 5.47 6.97 7.17
N VAL A 36 6.00 5.86 6.65
CA VAL A 36 5.88 4.51 7.24
C VAL A 36 7.29 3.95 7.42
N PHE A 37 7.69 3.66 8.65
CA PHE A 37 9.08 3.34 9.01
C PHE A 37 9.18 2.30 10.12
N SER A 38 10.38 1.72 10.29
CA SER A 38 10.62 0.65 11.28
C SER A 38 10.60 1.15 12.71
N GLU A 39 11.49 2.10 13.03
CA GLU A 39 11.67 2.67 14.37
C GLU A 39 11.89 4.18 14.22
N GLN A 40 11.20 4.96 15.06
CA GLN A 40 11.19 6.42 14.94
C GLN A 40 12.55 7.01 15.33
N THR A 41 13.04 7.97 14.55
CA THR A 41 14.11 8.88 15.00
C THR A 41 13.61 10.32 15.10
N ARG A 42 12.82 10.83 14.14
CA ARG A 42 12.10 12.12 14.16
C ARG A 42 10.93 12.11 13.15
N GLY A 43 9.82 12.84 13.43
CA GLY A 43 8.70 13.08 12.49
C GLY A 43 7.38 12.38 12.84
N ALA A 44 6.29 12.78 12.19
CA ALA A 44 4.96 12.15 12.29
C ALA A 44 4.79 11.04 11.24
N GLY A 45 4.10 9.95 11.58
CA GLY A 45 3.87 8.82 10.67
C GLY A 45 3.60 7.49 11.37
N LEU A 46 3.55 6.42 10.58
CA LEU A 46 3.28 5.06 11.04
C LEU A 46 4.57 4.33 11.44
N CYS A 47 4.77 4.17 12.75
CA CYS A 47 5.88 3.40 13.31
C CYS A 47 5.53 1.91 13.42
N ILE A 48 6.19 1.06 12.63
CA ILE A 48 5.96 -0.39 12.61
C ILE A 48 6.32 -1.04 13.94
N LYS A 49 7.40 -0.60 14.61
CA LYS A 49 7.79 -1.12 15.92
C LYS A 49 6.71 -0.88 16.98
N THR A 50 5.96 0.23 16.89
CA THR A 50 4.85 0.51 17.80
C THR A 50 3.67 -0.43 17.51
N LEU A 51 3.30 -0.62 16.24
CA LEU A 51 2.21 -1.55 15.86
C LEU A 51 2.55 -2.99 16.22
N ALA A 52 3.81 -3.39 16.05
CA ALA A 52 4.33 -4.70 16.37
C ALA A 52 4.06 -5.15 17.82
N GLN A 53 3.97 -4.19 18.76
CA GLN A 53 3.66 -4.46 20.17
C GLN A 53 2.22 -4.94 20.37
N GLN A 54 1.33 -4.65 19.42
CA GLN A 54 -0.08 -5.03 19.48
C GLN A 54 -0.34 -6.44 18.90
N ARG A 55 0.72 -7.13 18.46
CA ARG A 55 0.61 -8.50 17.95
C ARG A 55 0.46 -9.48 19.11
N SER A 56 -0.58 -10.30 19.07
CA SER A 56 -0.87 -11.30 20.11
C SER A 56 -0.11 -12.62 19.93
N THR A 57 0.40 -12.89 18.72
CA THR A 57 1.05 -14.17 18.37
C THR A 57 2.57 -14.03 18.30
N ARG A 58 3.28 -15.15 18.50
CA ARG A 58 4.74 -15.21 18.35
C ARG A 58 5.14 -14.72 16.96
N THR A 59 6.02 -13.73 16.91
CA THR A 59 6.52 -13.18 15.65
C THR A 59 7.52 -14.15 15.00
N PRO A 60 7.34 -14.57 13.73
CA PRO A 60 8.29 -15.41 13.03
C PRO A 60 9.62 -14.70 12.76
N ASP A 61 10.74 -15.43 12.74
CA ASP A 61 12.09 -14.87 12.50
C ASP A 61 12.21 -14.13 11.16
N SER A 62 11.48 -14.59 10.14
CA SER A 62 11.45 -13.94 8.82
C SER A 62 10.84 -12.54 8.87
N VAL A 63 9.86 -12.32 9.76
CA VAL A 63 9.22 -11.03 10.00
C VAL A 63 10.18 -10.12 10.75
N LEU A 64 10.82 -10.60 11.83
CA LEU A 64 11.80 -9.84 12.61
C LEU A 64 12.94 -9.31 11.72
N ARG A 65 13.57 -10.19 10.94
CA ARG A 65 14.64 -9.83 9.99
C ARG A 65 14.17 -8.86 8.91
N THR A 66 12.89 -8.88 8.54
CA THR A 66 12.34 -7.97 7.54
C THR A 66 12.09 -6.59 8.17
N ARG A 67 11.51 -6.52 9.37
CA ARG A 67 11.30 -5.26 10.12
C ARG A 67 12.60 -4.48 10.29
N GLU A 68 13.69 -5.15 10.66
CA GLU A 68 15.02 -4.54 10.81
C GLU A 68 15.51 -3.85 9.52
N LYS A 69 15.16 -4.41 8.36
CA LYS A 69 15.57 -3.90 7.04
C LYS A 69 14.68 -2.79 6.49
N ILE A 70 13.52 -2.52 7.12
CA ILE A 70 12.63 -1.43 6.67
C ILE A 70 13.31 -0.07 6.88
N GLY A 71 14.02 0.13 7.99
CA GLY A 71 14.70 1.40 8.28
C GLY A 71 13.77 2.61 8.16
N LEU A 72 14.16 3.61 7.37
CA LEU A 72 13.34 4.82 7.08
C LEU A 72 12.07 4.52 6.27
N GLY A 73 11.95 3.29 5.74
CA GLY A 73 10.76 2.79 5.05
C GLY A 73 10.40 3.63 3.83
N VAL A 74 9.16 4.10 3.79
CA VAL A 74 8.58 4.78 2.63
C VAL A 74 7.81 6.03 3.05
N THR A 75 7.66 6.97 2.12
CA THR A 75 6.70 8.07 2.22
C THR A 75 5.62 7.84 1.19
N LEU A 76 4.36 7.92 1.60
CA LEU A 76 3.21 7.99 0.70
C LEU A 76 2.76 9.44 0.59
N SER A 77 2.50 9.89 -0.62
CA SER A 77 2.12 11.28 -0.91
C SER A 77 0.90 11.29 -1.83
N ASN A 78 -0.14 12.02 -1.45
CA ASN A 78 -1.32 12.31 -2.25
C ASN A 78 -1.05 13.59 -3.05
N GLU A 79 -0.73 13.42 -4.33
CA GLU A 79 -0.36 14.50 -5.23
C GLU A 79 -1.45 14.72 -6.28
N SER A 80 -1.36 15.84 -7.02
CA SER A 80 -2.40 16.26 -7.97
C SER A 80 -2.68 15.26 -9.10
N ASP A 81 -1.74 14.35 -9.39
CA ASP A 81 -1.85 13.35 -10.46
C ASP A 81 -2.00 11.92 -9.93
N GLY A 82 -2.07 11.73 -8.62
CA GLY A 82 -2.25 10.42 -8.00
C GLY A 82 -1.48 10.22 -6.70
N VAL A 83 -1.41 8.97 -6.26
CA VAL A 83 -0.68 8.61 -5.03
C VAL A 83 0.70 8.09 -5.39
N TRP A 84 1.71 8.70 -4.78
CA TRP A 84 3.11 8.38 -4.96
C TRP A 84 3.69 7.64 -3.77
N LEU A 85 4.57 6.68 -4.08
CA LEU A 85 5.39 5.95 -3.12
C LEU A 85 6.84 6.37 -3.30
N TYR A 86 7.45 6.93 -2.27
CA TYR A 86 8.87 7.29 -2.23
C TYR A 86 9.63 6.33 -1.32
N ASN A 87 10.56 5.55 -1.87
CA ASN A 87 11.33 4.59 -1.07
C ASN A 87 12.56 5.25 -0.44
N ARG A 88 12.53 5.42 0.89
CA ARG A 88 13.62 5.98 1.69
C ARG A 88 14.46 4.92 2.40
N SER A 89 14.04 3.66 2.33
CA SER A 89 14.77 2.55 2.93
C SER A 89 16.01 2.18 2.13
N THR A 90 16.91 1.40 2.74
CA THR A 90 18.07 0.81 2.07
C THR A 90 17.75 -0.49 1.33
N ALA A 91 16.48 -0.94 1.38
CA ALA A 91 15.99 -2.15 0.75
C ALA A 91 14.94 -1.81 -0.34
N PRO A 92 14.66 -2.72 -1.29
CA PRO A 92 13.56 -2.49 -2.22
C PRO A 92 12.20 -2.60 -1.53
N ALA A 93 11.26 -1.77 -1.96
CA ALA A 93 9.84 -1.98 -1.76
C ALA A 93 9.22 -2.60 -3.03
N PHE A 94 8.05 -3.21 -2.91
CA PHE A 94 7.33 -3.79 -4.04
C PHE A 94 5.88 -3.37 -3.95
N ALA A 95 5.30 -2.87 -5.03
CA ALA A 95 3.96 -2.29 -5.03
C ALA A 95 3.06 -2.91 -6.10
N HIS A 96 1.77 -2.97 -5.81
CA HIS A 96 0.74 -3.37 -6.74
C HIS A 96 -0.55 -2.60 -6.45
N SER A 97 -1.23 -2.19 -7.51
CA SER A 97 -2.58 -1.64 -7.49
C SER A 97 -3.28 -1.98 -8.81
N SER A 98 -4.59 -1.77 -8.87
CA SER A 98 -5.39 -1.91 -10.09
C SER A 98 -4.90 -1.03 -11.24
N THR A 99 -4.37 0.16 -10.93
CA THR A 99 -3.97 1.19 -11.90
C THR A 99 -2.50 1.06 -12.35
N LEU A 100 -1.74 0.20 -11.68
CA LEU A 100 -0.37 -0.19 -12.06
C LEU A 100 -0.33 -1.34 -13.09
N CYS A 101 -1.45 -2.05 -13.28
CA CYS A 101 -1.55 -3.06 -14.32
C CYS A 101 -1.59 -2.39 -15.69
N ASP A 102 -0.77 -2.90 -16.61
CA ASP A 102 -0.90 -2.56 -18.02
C ASP A 102 -2.14 -3.28 -18.57
N ILE A 103 -3.02 -2.53 -19.24
CA ILE A 103 -4.28 -3.03 -19.80
C ILE A 103 -4.01 -4.19 -20.76
N ASP A 104 -2.87 -4.15 -21.45
CA ASP A 104 -2.47 -5.18 -22.41
C ASP A 104 -1.89 -6.44 -21.75
N SER A 105 -1.27 -6.31 -20.57
CA SER A 105 -0.44 -7.39 -20.01
C SER A 105 -1.20 -8.44 -19.21
N ARG A 106 -2.47 -8.18 -18.83
CA ARG A 106 -3.40 -9.12 -18.11
C ARG A 106 -2.79 -9.87 -16.91
N THR A 107 -1.61 -9.48 -16.45
CA THR A 107 -0.83 -10.17 -15.43
C THR A 107 -0.71 -9.25 -14.23
N LYS A 108 -0.96 -9.80 -13.05
CA LYS A 108 -0.82 -9.12 -11.75
C LYS A 108 0.65 -8.69 -11.59
N THR A 109 0.95 -7.48 -12.05
CA THR A 109 2.34 -7.01 -12.14
C THR A 109 2.70 -6.30 -10.86
N VAL A 110 3.67 -6.88 -10.14
CA VAL A 110 4.23 -6.28 -8.93
C VAL A 110 5.48 -5.52 -9.32
N HIS A 111 5.47 -4.21 -9.08
CA HIS A 111 6.54 -3.30 -9.45
C HIS A 111 7.54 -3.18 -8.31
N LYS A 112 8.83 -3.37 -8.61
CA LYS A 112 9.91 -3.15 -7.65
C LYS A 112 10.28 -1.67 -7.62
N VAL A 113 10.35 -1.09 -6.43
CA VAL A 113 10.79 0.28 -6.19
C VAL A 113 12.13 0.23 -5.44
N PRO A 114 13.27 0.43 -6.12
CA PRO A 114 14.59 0.42 -5.48
C PRO A 114 14.75 1.54 -4.43
N PRO A 115 15.75 1.45 -3.54
CA PRO A 115 16.14 2.56 -2.66
C PRO A 115 16.31 3.88 -3.43
N GLY A 116 15.79 4.97 -2.87
CA GLY A 116 15.88 6.32 -3.45
C GLY A 116 15.00 6.57 -4.67
N HIS A 117 14.19 5.59 -5.10
CA HIS A 117 13.28 5.74 -6.24
C HIS A 117 11.84 6.02 -5.77
N CYS A 118 11.03 6.54 -6.69
CA CYS A 118 9.60 6.72 -6.50
C CYS A 118 8.78 6.00 -7.57
N LEU A 119 7.51 5.76 -7.27
CA LEU A 119 6.54 5.17 -8.18
C LEU A 119 5.16 5.79 -7.92
N ARG A 120 4.46 6.21 -8.97
CA ARG A 120 3.04 6.54 -8.89
C ARG A 120 2.24 5.25 -8.75
N VAL A 121 1.93 4.90 -7.51
CA VAL A 121 1.30 3.62 -7.16
C VAL A 121 -0.22 3.64 -7.37
N PHE A 122 -0.80 4.82 -7.58
CA PHE A 122 -2.19 4.95 -7.93
C PHE A 122 -2.43 6.11 -8.89
N ASP A 123 -3.12 5.84 -9.99
CA ASP A 123 -3.53 6.83 -10.98
C ASP A 123 -5.07 6.89 -11.07
N PRO A 124 -5.72 7.94 -10.55
CA PRO A 124 -7.18 8.03 -10.52
C PRO A 124 -7.81 8.04 -11.93
N LEU A 125 -7.09 8.50 -12.96
CA LEU A 125 -7.63 8.55 -14.33
C LEU A 125 -7.79 7.16 -14.92
N LYS A 126 -6.87 6.24 -14.61
CA LYS A 126 -6.91 4.84 -15.08
C LYS A 126 -8.08 4.04 -14.52
N ILE A 127 -8.60 4.41 -13.34
CA ILE A 127 -9.82 3.77 -12.83
C ILE A 127 -11.00 4.06 -13.75
N ASN A 128 -11.17 5.31 -14.16
CA ASN A 128 -12.29 5.71 -15.02
C ASN A 128 -12.22 5.02 -16.39
N GLU A 129 -11.02 4.89 -16.95
CA GLU A 129 -10.80 4.15 -18.20
C GLU A 129 -11.16 2.66 -18.07
N SER A 130 -10.85 2.03 -16.93
CA SER A 130 -11.19 0.62 -16.69
C SER A 130 -12.70 0.36 -16.54
N ILE A 131 -13.47 1.35 -16.06
CA ILE A 131 -14.93 1.29 -15.95
C ILE A 131 -15.61 1.40 -17.32
N LEU A 132 -14.97 2.12 -18.26
CA LEU A 132 -15.49 2.35 -19.61
C LEU A 132 -15.28 1.17 -20.56
N TRP A 133 -14.51 0.14 -20.19
CA TRP A 133 -14.36 -1.08 -21.00
C TRP A 133 -15.51 -2.06 -20.72
N PRO A 134 -16.46 -2.25 -21.66
CA PRO A 134 -17.53 -3.22 -21.49
C PRO A 134 -16.97 -4.62 -21.77
N SER A 135 -17.18 -5.55 -20.83
CA SER A 135 -17.20 -7.02 -21.01
C SER A 135 -16.16 -7.80 -20.19
N PRO A 136 -16.49 -9.03 -19.74
CA PRO A 136 -15.71 -9.79 -18.78
C PRO A 136 -14.43 -10.30 -19.45
N ILE A 137 -13.32 -9.58 -19.25
CA ILE A 137 -12.02 -10.04 -19.73
C ILE A 137 -11.65 -11.27 -18.89
N ARG A 138 -11.75 -12.45 -19.51
CA ARG A 138 -11.23 -13.73 -19.01
C ARG A 138 -9.80 -13.51 -18.51
N GLY A 139 -9.58 -13.71 -17.20
CA GLY A 139 -8.27 -13.57 -16.56
C GLY A 139 -8.24 -12.60 -15.39
N PHE A 140 -9.24 -11.72 -15.23
CA PHE A 140 -9.45 -11.05 -13.95
C PHE A 140 -9.91 -12.10 -12.93
N PRO A 141 -9.25 -12.20 -11.76
CA PRO A 141 -9.73 -13.09 -10.71
C PRO A 141 -11.16 -12.70 -10.37
N ILE A 142 -12.07 -13.66 -10.54
CA ILE A 142 -13.47 -13.59 -10.09
C ILE A 142 -13.42 -13.56 -8.57
N GLY A 143 -13.25 -12.36 -8.03
CA GLY A 143 -13.16 -12.06 -6.62
C GLY A 143 -13.25 -10.55 -6.45
N PRO A 144 -13.67 -10.05 -5.28
CA PRO A 144 -13.74 -8.63 -5.02
C PRO A 144 -12.31 -8.06 -4.99
N VAL A 145 -11.81 -7.62 -6.15
CA VAL A 145 -10.58 -6.83 -6.22
C VAL A 145 -10.97 -5.40 -5.86
N ASP A 146 -10.52 -4.94 -4.70
CA ASP A 146 -10.71 -3.54 -4.33
C ASP A 146 -9.83 -2.65 -5.23
N MET A 147 -10.48 -2.00 -6.19
CA MET A 147 -9.85 -1.08 -7.15
C MET A 147 -9.20 0.13 -6.47
N HIS A 148 -9.59 0.45 -5.23
CA HIS A 148 -9.07 1.58 -4.46
C HIS A 148 -8.05 1.13 -3.40
N SER A 149 -7.45 -0.04 -3.59
CA SER A 149 -6.38 -0.54 -2.71
C SER A 149 -5.02 -0.53 -3.39
N VAL A 150 -4.00 -0.13 -2.64
CA VAL A 150 -2.59 -0.31 -3.00
C VAL A 150 -1.95 -1.23 -1.98
N ARG A 151 -1.24 -2.25 -2.45
CA ARG A 151 -0.50 -3.19 -1.61
C ARG A 151 0.99 -2.97 -1.79
N ILE A 152 1.71 -2.82 -0.70
CA ILE A 152 3.13 -2.52 -0.69
C ILE A 152 3.84 -3.50 0.25
N SER A 153 4.75 -4.33 -0.24
CA SER A 153 5.59 -5.16 0.63
C SER A 153 6.98 -4.55 0.79
N PHE A 154 7.55 -4.76 1.97
CA PHE A 154 8.91 -4.33 2.27
C PHE A 154 9.89 -5.49 2.04
N VAL A 155 11.04 -5.20 1.43
CA VAL A 155 12.19 -6.11 1.24
C VAL A 155 11.94 -7.32 0.31
N LYS A 156 10.74 -7.91 0.33
CA LYS A 156 10.40 -9.17 -0.35
C LYS A 156 9.28 -8.94 -1.36
N GLY A 157 9.55 -9.22 -2.64
CA GLY A 157 8.54 -9.18 -3.69
C GLY A 157 7.63 -10.41 -3.70
N TRP A 158 6.54 -10.30 -4.44
CA TRP A 158 5.58 -11.38 -4.70
C TRP A 158 5.07 -11.32 -6.14
N GLY A 159 4.38 -12.38 -6.58
CA GLY A 159 3.86 -12.54 -7.93
C GLY A 159 4.58 -13.62 -8.73
N PRO A 160 4.28 -13.76 -10.03
CA PRO A 160 4.73 -14.88 -10.86
C PRO A 160 6.26 -15.04 -10.93
N ASN A 161 6.99 -13.92 -10.83
CA ASN A 161 8.45 -13.89 -10.92
C ASN A 161 9.15 -14.03 -9.55
N TYR A 162 8.41 -14.37 -8.50
CA TYR A 162 8.93 -14.47 -7.13
C TYR A 162 8.52 -15.80 -6.51
N THR A 163 9.25 -16.23 -5.47
CA THR A 163 8.88 -17.43 -4.69
C THR A 163 7.50 -17.26 -4.03
N ARG A 164 7.12 -16.03 -3.70
CA ARG A 164 5.85 -15.70 -3.06
C ARG A 164 4.83 -15.38 -4.14
N GLN A 165 3.73 -16.09 -4.21
CA GLN A 165 2.70 -15.85 -5.24
C GLN A 165 1.67 -14.79 -4.82
N ASP A 166 1.53 -14.55 -3.51
CA ASP A 166 0.63 -13.52 -2.98
C ASP A 166 1.32 -12.67 -1.89
N VAL A 167 0.82 -11.45 -1.71
CA VAL A 167 1.34 -10.48 -0.73
C VAL A 167 1.25 -11.01 0.70
N THR A 168 0.26 -11.86 1.00
CA THR A 168 0.12 -12.52 2.31
C THR A 168 1.25 -13.49 2.62
N GLY A 169 2.04 -13.88 1.61
CA GLY A 169 3.31 -14.56 1.82
C GLY A 169 4.42 -13.62 2.31
N CYS A 170 4.34 -12.32 2.08
CA CYS A 170 5.38 -11.38 2.44
C CYS A 170 5.45 -11.19 3.97
N PRO A 171 6.66 -11.15 4.57
CA PRO A 171 6.78 -11.05 6.02
C PRO A 171 6.22 -9.74 6.59
N CYS A 172 6.39 -8.63 5.88
CA CYS A 172 5.90 -7.31 6.27
C CYS A 172 5.33 -6.61 5.03
N TRP A 173 4.09 -6.14 5.11
CA TRP A 173 3.47 -5.38 4.04
C TRP A 173 2.42 -4.41 4.56
N LEU A 174 2.05 -3.47 3.72
CA LEU A 174 1.14 -2.37 3.97
C LEU A 174 0.01 -2.43 2.94
N GLU A 175 -1.21 -2.26 3.41
CA GLU A 175 -2.38 -2.01 2.57
C GLU A 175 -2.80 -0.56 2.75
N VAL A 176 -2.89 0.17 1.64
CA VAL A 176 -3.38 1.54 1.58
C VAL A 176 -4.79 1.48 0.99
N LEU A 177 -5.77 1.87 1.78
CA LEU A 177 -7.18 1.91 1.40
C LEU A 177 -7.54 3.34 1.04
N LEU A 178 -7.74 3.62 -0.24
CA LEU A 178 -7.94 4.98 -0.74
C LEU A 178 -9.41 5.38 -0.61
N ASN A 179 -9.64 6.59 -0.10
CA ASN A 179 -10.98 7.13 0.03
C ASN A 179 -11.41 7.79 -1.27
N ARG A 180 -12.53 7.33 -1.83
CA ARG A 180 -13.07 7.80 -3.12
C ARG A 180 -13.31 9.31 -3.18
N ASN A 181 -13.62 9.92 -2.03
CA ASN A 181 -13.91 11.35 -1.91
C ASN A 181 -12.69 12.18 -1.43
N GLY A 182 -11.59 11.53 -1.06
CA GLY A 182 -10.40 12.19 -0.49
C GLY A 182 -9.23 12.31 -1.47
N LEU A 183 -9.34 11.71 -2.65
CA LEU A 183 -8.39 11.92 -3.74
C LEU A 183 -8.71 13.25 -4.44
N PRO A 184 -7.70 14.00 -4.93
CA PRO A 184 -7.93 15.28 -5.57
C PRO A 184 -8.90 15.13 -6.75
N CYS A 185 -10.10 15.67 -6.59
CA CYS A 185 -11.01 15.92 -7.70
C CYS A 185 -10.40 17.01 -8.57
N ARG A 186 -10.38 16.80 -9.89
CA ARG A 186 -10.30 17.92 -10.83
C ARG A 186 -11.68 18.52 -11.02
#